data_AF-A0A8T4JBY2-F1
#
_entry.id   AF-A0A8T4JBY2-F1
#
_cell.length_a   1.000
_cell.length_b   1.000
_cell.length_c   1.000
_cell.angle_alpha   90.00
_cell.angle_beta   90.00
_cell.angle_gamma   90.00
#
_symmetry.space_group_name_H-M   'P 1'
#
loop_
_entity.id
_entity.type
_entity.pdbx_description
1 polymer ?
#
loop_
_entity_poly.entity_id
_entity_poly.type
_entity_poly.pdbx_seq_one_letter_code
_entity_poly.pdbx_strand_id
1 'polypeptide(L)'
;ILNLINGTHELTFVFYDGVSNSVVQEKTVVVMETFDSGDEIIDYFETNINLLTPEVLNRVALDLAAQNNINYPLLVDYTLQKTRGGDAHVIHQSLQNLECYWSGLQENLTNLSNANTGLFRIDNSYILKPNADYGVPNRMVLNFQEDAGSLPDVVYAKCYYDLFVIEGGRIFSQPEREEISFIAKPIRLKNSVLGEPGAAFVTEIERVENGVDGSFGKALS
;
A
#
# COMPACT_ATOMS: atom_id res chain seq x y z
N ILE A 1 6.51 26.29 -2.35
CA ILE A 1 6.57 25.31 -3.44
C ILE A 1 7.75 25.73 -4.31
N LEU A 2 8.83 24.94 -4.32
CA LEU A 2 9.95 25.15 -5.25
C LEU A 2 9.46 24.75 -6.64
N ASN A 3 9.27 25.72 -7.53
CA ASN A 3 9.00 25.44 -8.94
C ASN A 3 10.30 24.91 -9.56
N LEU A 4 10.37 23.60 -9.79
CA LEU A 4 11.47 23.00 -10.52
C LEU A 4 11.30 23.35 -12.00
N ILE A 5 12.33 23.94 -12.59
CA ILE A 5 12.36 24.34 -14.01
C ILE A 5 12.49 23.07 -14.86
N ASN A 6 11.82 23.00 -16.01
CA ASN A 6 12.03 21.92 -16.98
C ASN A 6 13.52 21.82 -17.37
N GLY A 7 14.08 20.60 -17.37
CA GLY A 7 15.47 20.35 -17.71
C GLY A 7 16.08 19.17 -16.98
N THR A 8 17.32 18.88 -17.34
CA THR A 8 18.17 17.94 -16.60
C THR A 8 18.89 18.68 -15.49
N HIS A 9 18.67 18.25 -14.25
CA HIS A 9 19.26 18.82 -13.05
C HIS A 9 20.25 17.82 -12.45
N GLU A 10 21.48 18.26 -12.26
CA GLU A 10 22.47 17.48 -11.53
C GLU A 10 22.32 17.77 -10.03
N LEU A 11 21.98 16.74 -9.26
CA LEU A 11 21.97 16.79 -7.81
C LEU A 11 23.27 16.22 -7.28
N THR A 12 24.00 17.04 -6.54
CA THR A 12 25.19 16.62 -5.81
C THR A 12 24.86 16.47 -4.34
N PHE A 13 24.87 15.24 -3.84
CA PHE A 13 24.73 14.92 -2.43
C PHE A 13 26.11 14.82 -1.80
N VAL A 14 26.35 15.56 -0.72
CA VAL A 14 27.60 15.49 0.05
C VAL A 14 27.29 14.95 1.44
N PHE A 15 27.83 13.78 1.75
CA PHE A 15 27.67 13.12 3.04
C PHE A 15 28.94 13.34 3.85
N TYR A 16 28.82 13.96 5.01
CA TYR A 16 29.92 14.13 5.95
C TYR A 16 29.83 13.10 7.07
N ASP A 17 30.96 12.52 7.47
CA ASP A 17 31.04 11.73 8.69
C ASP A 17 31.27 12.61 9.94
N GLY A 18 31.23 11.99 11.12
CA GLY A 18 31.42 12.67 12.41
C GLY A 18 32.83 13.27 12.63
N VAL A 19 33.76 13.09 11.68
CA VAL A 19 35.12 13.65 11.69
C VAL A 19 35.42 14.44 10.41
N SER A 20 34.37 14.89 9.71
CA SER A 20 34.43 15.80 8.54
C SER A 20 35.04 15.22 7.26
N ASN A 21 35.17 13.90 7.12
CA ASN A 21 35.40 13.31 5.79
C ASN A 21 34.10 13.40 4.97
N SER A 22 34.21 13.58 3.65
CA SER A 22 33.04 13.68 2.78
C SER A 22 33.03 12.63 1.67
N VAL A 23 31.86 12.07 1.39
CA VAL A 23 31.56 11.33 0.16
C VAL A 23 30.60 12.14 -0.68
N VAL A 24 30.90 12.28 -1.97
CA VAL A 24 30.07 12.97 -2.95
C VAL A 24 29.36 11.95 -3.83
N GLN A 25 28.04 12.08 -3.98
CA GLN A 25 27.23 11.29 -4.90
C GLN A 25 26.49 12.22 -5.84
N GLU A 26 26.68 12.01 -7.14
CA GLU A 26 25.97 12.76 -8.18
C GLU A 26 24.77 11.94 -8.69
N LYS A 27 23.66 12.63 -8.93
CA LYS A 27 22.39 12.07 -9.36
C LYS A 27 21.74 13.03 -10.35
N THR A 28 21.63 12.57 -11.59
CA THR A 28 20.87 13.27 -12.62
C THR A 28 19.37 13.10 -12.38
N VAL A 29 18.63 14.21 -12.30
CA VAL A 29 17.17 14.25 -12.27
C VAL A 29 16.67 14.98 -13.50
N VAL A 30 15.89 14.30 -14.31
CA VAL A 30 15.23 14.92 -15.47
C VAL A 30 13.84 15.37 -15.03
N VAL A 31 13.65 16.68 -14.98
CA VAL A 31 12.34 17.30 -14.79
C VAL A 31 11.82 17.61 -16.19
N MET A 32 10.82 16.89 -16.67
CA MET A 32 10.19 17.17 -17.96
C MET A 32 8.94 18.02 -17.73
N GLU A 33 8.68 19.02 -18.57
CA GLU A 33 7.33 19.59 -18.66
C GLU A 33 6.37 18.45 -18.96
N THR A 34 5.35 18.30 -18.12
CA THR A 34 4.11 17.67 -18.55
C THR A 34 3.62 18.50 -19.73
N PHE A 35 3.68 17.96 -20.94
CA PHE A 35 3.16 18.68 -22.09
C PHE A 35 1.66 18.80 -21.89
N ASP A 36 1.22 20.04 -21.72
CA ASP A 36 -0.17 20.44 -21.74
C ASP A 36 -0.72 20.11 -23.14
N SER A 37 -1.30 18.92 -23.27
CA SER A 37 -2.21 18.62 -24.37
C SER A 37 -3.43 17.89 -23.80
N GLY A 38 -4.19 18.64 -23.00
CA GLY A 38 -5.49 18.26 -22.48
C GLY A 38 -5.47 17.89 -21.01
N ASP A 39 -6.51 18.29 -20.29
CA ASP A 39 -6.95 17.66 -19.02
C ASP A 39 -7.40 16.20 -19.25
N GLU A 40 -6.64 15.45 -20.05
CA GLU A 40 -7.02 14.12 -20.49
C GLU A 40 -6.54 13.13 -19.44
N ILE A 41 -7.50 12.59 -18.70
CA ILE A 41 -7.29 11.36 -17.96
C ILE A 41 -7.11 10.27 -19.01
N ILE A 42 -5.99 9.56 -18.94
CA ILE A 42 -5.73 8.44 -19.84
C ILE A 42 -6.00 7.14 -19.09
N ASP A 43 -6.20 6.09 -19.86
CA ASP A 43 -6.73 4.79 -19.45
C ASP A 43 -5.96 3.77 -20.31
N TYR A 44 -4.65 3.70 -20.08
CA TYR A 44 -3.72 2.84 -20.79
C TYR A 44 -3.61 1.45 -20.15
N PHE A 45 -3.99 1.32 -18.89
CA PHE A 45 -3.72 0.16 -18.07
C PHE A 45 -4.96 -0.33 -17.35
N GLU A 46 -5.01 -1.64 -17.13
CA GLU A 46 -5.98 -2.26 -16.25
C GLU A 46 -5.26 -3.06 -15.16
N THR A 47 -5.79 -2.99 -13.95
CA THR A 47 -5.24 -3.73 -12.81
C THR A 47 -5.81 -5.14 -12.72
N ASN A 48 -4.93 -6.14 -12.74
CA ASN A 48 -5.29 -7.53 -12.46
C ASN A 48 -4.86 -7.93 -11.05
N ILE A 49 -5.85 -8.20 -10.18
CA ILE A 49 -5.61 -8.65 -8.81
C ILE A 49 -5.39 -10.16 -8.78
N ASN A 50 -4.21 -10.56 -8.30
CA ASN A 50 -3.77 -11.94 -8.32
C ASN A 50 -4.03 -12.66 -6.99
N LEU A 51 -3.76 -12.00 -5.85
CA LEU A 51 -3.91 -12.61 -4.53
C LEU A 51 -4.05 -11.56 -3.41
N LEU A 52 -4.93 -11.84 -2.43
CA LEU A 52 -4.96 -11.13 -1.15
C LEU A 52 -4.31 -12.01 -0.08
N THR A 53 -3.33 -11.47 0.65
CA THR A 53 -2.62 -12.19 1.72
C THR A 53 -2.53 -11.34 2.99
N PRO A 54 -2.80 -11.91 4.17
CA PRO A 54 -3.38 -13.24 4.40
C PRO A 54 -4.87 -13.32 3.99
N GLU A 55 -5.33 -14.51 3.58
CA GLU A 55 -6.75 -14.76 3.25
C GLU A 55 -7.67 -14.76 4.49
N VAL A 56 -7.09 -14.83 5.69
CA VAL A 56 -7.78 -14.91 6.99
C VAL A 56 -7.08 -13.95 7.94
N LEU A 57 -7.80 -12.99 8.53
CA LEU A 57 -7.24 -12.15 9.59
C LEU A 57 -7.35 -12.85 10.95
N ASN A 58 -6.26 -12.82 11.71
CA ASN A 58 -6.28 -13.25 13.09
C ASN A 58 -6.89 -12.13 13.94
N ARG A 59 -8.06 -12.38 14.51
CA ARG A 59 -8.82 -11.41 15.32
C ARG A 59 -7.98 -10.86 16.47
N VAL A 60 -7.34 -11.76 17.21
CA VAL A 60 -6.52 -11.40 18.38
C VAL A 60 -5.32 -10.55 17.97
N ALA A 61 -4.67 -10.91 16.85
CA ALA A 61 -3.53 -10.13 16.35
C ALA A 61 -3.95 -8.74 15.86
N LEU A 62 -5.13 -8.62 15.25
CA LEU A 62 -5.69 -7.34 14.84
C LEU A 62 -6.05 -6.47 16.06
N ASP A 63 -6.74 -7.05 17.05
CA ASP A 63 -7.08 -6.35 18.32
C ASP A 63 -5.81 -5.86 19.04
N LEU A 64 -4.78 -6.69 19.13
CA LEU A 64 -3.51 -6.32 19.73
C LEU A 64 -2.79 -5.22 18.92
N ALA A 65 -2.85 -5.29 17.59
CA ALA A 65 -2.27 -4.26 16.73
C ALA A 65 -2.97 -2.91 16.96
N ALA A 66 -4.31 -2.90 16.99
CA ALA A 66 -5.10 -1.70 17.27
C ALA A 66 -4.82 -1.13 18.68
N GLN A 67 -4.81 -1.97 19.72
CA GLN A 67 -4.52 -1.55 21.10
C GLN A 67 -3.13 -0.94 21.28
N ASN A 68 -2.15 -1.42 20.50
CA ASN A 68 -0.77 -0.93 20.56
C ASN A 68 -0.46 0.12 19.48
N ASN A 69 -1.47 0.58 18.72
CA ASN A 69 -1.31 1.53 17.61
C ASN A 69 -0.26 1.06 16.57
N ILE A 70 -0.29 -0.23 16.23
CA ILE A 70 0.57 -0.89 15.25
C ILE A 70 -0.25 -1.16 13.99
N ASN A 71 0.35 -0.93 12.82
CA ASN A 71 -0.27 -1.28 11.54
C ASN A 71 -0.35 -2.80 11.36
N TYR A 72 -1.54 -3.32 11.05
CA TYR A 72 -1.72 -4.69 10.58
C TYR A 72 -1.74 -4.71 9.04
N PRO A 73 -0.69 -5.23 8.36
CA PRO A 73 -0.59 -5.14 6.91
C PRO A 73 -1.42 -6.23 6.22
N LEU A 74 -2.24 -5.83 5.25
CA LEU A 74 -2.78 -6.68 4.20
C LEU A 74 -2.04 -6.44 2.89
N LEU A 75 -1.73 -7.52 2.21
CA LEU A 75 -0.96 -7.53 0.99
C LEU A 75 -1.87 -7.85 -0.19
N VAL A 76 -1.92 -6.96 -1.16
CA VAL A 76 -2.64 -7.17 -2.41
C VAL A 76 -1.61 -7.32 -3.52
N ASP A 77 -1.44 -8.55 -4.01
CA ASP A 77 -0.61 -8.83 -5.17
C ASP A 77 -1.38 -8.50 -6.44
N TYR A 78 -0.75 -7.74 -7.33
CA TYR A 78 -1.35 -7.30 -8.57
C TYR A 78 -0.32 -7.20 -9.70
N THR A 79 -0.84 -7.14 -10.91
CA THR A 79 -0.09 -6.88 -12.15
C THR A 79 -0.89 -5.90 -12.98
N LEU A 80 -0.22 -4.89 -13.53
CA LEU A 80 -0.80 -4.01 -14.53
C LEU A 80 -0.76 -4.70 -15.90
N GLN A 81 -1.85 -4.60 -16.66
CA GLN A 81 -1.89 -5.00 -18.06
C GLN A 81 -2.13 -3.77 -18.93
N LYS A 82 -1.41 -3.65 -20.03
CA LYS A 82 -1.59 -2.54 -20.97
C LYS A 82 -2.76 -2.83 -21.90
N THR A 83 -3.77 -1.97 -21.89
CA THR A 83 -5.00 -2.09 -22.67
C THR A 83 -4.91 -1.31 -23.99
N ARG A 84 -4.23 -0.15 -23.99
CA ARG A 84 -4.01 0.69 -25.18
C ARG A 84 -2.68 1.45 -25.09
N GLY A 85 -2.41 2.30 -26.08
CA GLY A 85 -1.15 3.06 -26.16
C GLY A 85 0.00 2.27 -26.77
N GLY A 86 0.79 2.93 -27.62
CA GLY A 86 1.92 2.34 -28.34
C GLY A 86 3.04 1.93 -27.38
N ASP A 87 3.87 2.88 -27.01
CA ASP A 87 5.00 2.74 -26.08
C ASP A 87 4.69 3.36 -24.70
N ALA A 88 3.43 3.27 -24.26
CA ALA A 88 3.05 3.72 -22.93
C ALA A 88 3.75 2.89 -21.84
N HIS A 89 4.35 3.58 -20.86
CA HIS A 89 5.08 3.02 -19.72
C HIS A 89 4.68 3.70 -18.41
N VAL A 90 4.60 2.93 -17.33
CA VAL A 90 4.38 3.47 -15.99
C VAL A 90 5.70 3.98 -15.42
N ILE A 91 5.74 5.25 -15.03
CA ILE A 91 6.92 5.86 -14.40
C ILE A 91 6.79 5.94 -12.87
N HIS A 92 5.56 6.01 -12.36
CA HIS A 92 5.28 6.02 -10.94
C HIS A 92 3.86 5.55 -10.62
N GLN A 93 3.71 4.90 -9.47
CA GLN A 93 2.45 4.42 -8.92
C GLN A 93 2.37 4.89 -7.47
N SER A 94 1.22 5.41 -7.07
CA SER A 94 0.99 5.81 -5.68
C SER A 94 -0.44 5.54 -5.24
N LEU A 95 -0.61 4.98 -4.04
CA LEU A 95 -1.91 4.99 -3.37
C LEU A 95 -2.20 6.41 -2.91
N GLN A 96 -3.37 6.93 -3.28
CA GLN A 96 -3.85 8.18 -2.71
C GLN A 96 -4.18 7.93 -1.23
N ASN A 97 -3.42 8.56 -0.32
CA ASN A 97 -3.55 8.40 1.13
C ASN A 97 -4.97 8.70 1.67
N LEU A 98 -5.88 9.25 0.86
CA LEU A 98 -7.24 9.64 1.23
C LEU A 98 -8.34 8.82 0.54
N GLU A 99 -8.00 7.82 -0.27
CA GLU A 99 -8.99 7.16 -1.14
C GLU A 99 -8.95 5.63 -1.06
N CYS A 100 -8.59 5.10 0.10
CA CYS A 100 -8.71 3.68 0.41
C CYS A 100 -9.69 3.48 1.57
N TYR A 101 -10.72 2.65 1.33
CA TYR A 101 -11.85 2.45 2.24
C TYR A 101 -12.20 0.98 2.39
N TRP A 102 -12.68 0.62 3.58
CA TRP A 102 -13.30 -0.67 3.87
C TRP A 102 -14.74 -0.51 4.31
N SER A 103 -15.56 -1.51 4.02
CA SER A 103 -16.94 -1.59 4.52
C SER A 103 -17.37 -3.04 4.71
N GLY A 104 -18.29 -3.27 5.64
CA GLY A 104 -19.02 -4.54 5.73
C GLY A 104 -20.03 -4.79 4.63
N LEU A 105 -20.48 -3.72 3.99
CA LEU A 105 -21.47 -3.76 2.93
C LEU A 105 -20.84 -3.17 1.68
N GLN A 106 -20.85 -3.95 0.59
CA GLN A 106 -20.30 -3.55 -0.69
C GLN A 106 -20.94 -2.24 -1.21
N GLU A 107 -22.24 -2.05 -0.97
CA GLU A 107 -22.99 -0.87 -1.40
C GLU A 107 -22.48 0.46 -0.82
N ASN A 108 -21.87 0.43 0.38
CA ASN A 108 -21.27 1.62 0.99
C ASN A 108 -20.01 2.09 0.23
N LEU A 109 -19.31 1.18 -0.47
CA LEU A 109 -18.13 1.53 -1.27
C LEU A 109 -18.50 2.16 -2.61
N THR A 110 -19.74 1.99 -3.06
CA THR A 110 -20.27 2.59 -4.30
C THR A 110 -20.71 4.04 -4.08
N ASN A 111 -21.18 4.38 -2.87
CA ASN A 111 -21.65 5.72 -2.50
C ASN A 111 -20.90 6.28 -1.29
N LEU A 112 -19.61 6.62 -1.49
CA LEU A 112 -18.75 7.19 -0.44
C LEU A 112 -19.32 8.49 0.17
N SER A 113 -20.12 9.25 -0.58
CA SER A 113 -20.73 10.52 -0.13
C SER A 113 -21.84 10.38 0.91
N ASN A 114 -22.43 9.19 1.08
CA ASN A 114 -23.55 8.94 2.01
C ASN A 114 -23.18 8.02 3.18
N ALA A 115 -21.94 7.57 3.25
CA ALA A 115 -21.52 6.52 4.14
C ALA A 115 -21.14 7.05 5.53
N ASN A 116 -22.15 7.44 6.30
CA ASN A 116 -21.97 7.94 7.67
C ASN A 116 -21.83 6.81 8.71
N THR A 117 -21.96 5.54 8.33
CA THR A 117 -21.83 4.39 9.24
C THR A 117 -21.19 3.21 8.52
N GLY A 118 -19.97 2.84 8.92
CA GLY A 118 -19.33 1.60 8.49
C GLY A 118 -18.36 1.71 7.31
N LEU A 119 -17.87 2.92 6.99
CA LEU A 119 -16.62 3.07 6.23
C LEU A 119 -15.45 3.25 7.18
N PHE A 120 -14.39 2.48 6.95
CA PHE A 120 -13.12 2.59 7.66
C PHE A 120 -12.05 2.99 6.68
N ARG A 121 -11.23 3.98 7.05
CA ARG A 121 -10.17 4.48 6.18
C ARG A 121 -8.92 3.63 6.36
N ILE A 122 -8.20 3.40 5.25
CA ILE A 122 -6.86 2.82 5.30
C ILE A 122 -5.85 3.94 5.29
N ASP A 123 -5.07 4.05 6.35
CA ASP A 123 -3.98 5.02 6.44
C ASP A 123 -2.62 4.34 6.23
N ASN A 124 -1.60 5.13 5.92
CA ASN A 124 -0.21 4.68 5.78
C ASN A 124 0.01 3.55 4.75
N SER A 125 -0.87 3.41 3.77
CA SER A 125 -0.75 2.37 2.74
C SER A 125 0.22 2.79 1.64
N TYR A 126 0.94 1.83 1.05
CA TYR A 126 1.94 2.13 0.03
C TYR A 126 2.10 1.01 -0.99
N ILE A 127 2.74 1.34 -2.12
CA ILE A 127 3.12 0.39 -3.17
C ILE A 127 4.58 -0.01 -2.98
N LEU A 128 4.86 -1.31 -2.99
CA LEU A 128 6.19 -1.82 -2.69
C LEU A 128 7.21 -1.47 -3.79
N LYS A 129 6.79 -1.49 -5.06
CA LYS A 129 7.61 -1.08 -6.21
C LYS A 129 6.91 0.03 -6.99
N PRO A 130 6.99 1.29 -6.56
CA PRO A 130 6.28 2.39 -7.20
C PRO A 130 6.60 2.58 -8.68
N ASN A 131 7.75 2.10 -9.16
CA ASN A 131 8.18 2.29 -10.55
C ASN A 131 8.11 0.97 -11.35
N ALA A 132 7.37 -0.03 -10.87
CA ALA A 132 7.13 -1.24 -11.65
C ALA A 132 6.27 -0.91 -12.87
N ASP A 133 6.60 -1.49 -14.01
CA ASP A 133 5.83 -1.29 -15.23
C ASP A 133 4.80 -2.40 -15.45
N TYR A 134 4.00 -2.32 -16.51
CA TYR A 134 3.05 -3.36 -16.89
C TYR A 134 3.72 -4.73 -17.09
N GLY A 135 3.01 -5.79 -16.76
CA GLY A 135 3.51 -7.17 -16.77
C GLY A 135 4.45 -7.53 -15.61
N VAL A 136 4.90 -6.57 -14.81
CA VAL A 136 5.75 -6.84 -13.63
C VAL A 136 4.88 -7.05 -12.38
N PRO A 137 5.04 -8.16 -11.65
CA PRO A 137 4.34 -8.36 -10.38
C PRO A 137 4.71 -7.31 -9.33
N ASN A 138 3.68 -6.74 -8.72
CA ASN A 138 3.79 -5.73 -7.68
C ASN A 138 2.82 -6.02 -6.51
N ARG A 139 2.97 -5.26 -5.43
CA ARG A 139 2.25 -5.47 -4.18
C ARG A 139 1.85 -4.14 -3.56
N MET A 140 0.57 -4.02 -3.22
CA MET A 140 0.07 -2.97 -2.34
C MET A 140 0.10 -3.46 -0.90
N VAL A 141 0.57 -2.61 0.00
CA VAL A 141 0.53 -2.82 1.44
C VAL A 141 -0.55 -1.91 2.00
N LEU A 142 -1.64 -2.52 2.46
CA LEU A 142 -2.80 -1.85 3.01
C LEU A 142 -2.79 -2.02 4.52
N ASN A 143 -2.64 -0.93 5.27
CA ASN A 143 -2.44 -0.99 6.72
C ASN A 143 -3.74 -0.77 7.48
N PHE A 144 -4.15 -1.78 8.24
CA PHE A 144 -5.28 -1.68 9.17
C PHE A 144 -4.85 -1.16 10.52
N GLN A 145 -5.71 -0.33 11.11
CA GLN A 145 -5.61 0.11 12.51
C GLN A 145 -6.94 -0.04 13.27
N GLU A 146 -7.94 -0.69 12.69
CA GLU A 146 -9.26 -0.83 13.29
C GLU A 146 -9.34 -2.01 14.26
N ASP A 147 -10.12 -1.84 15.34
CA ASP A 147 -10.46 -2.90 16.30
C ASP A 147 -11.25 -4.02 15.60
N ALA A 148 -10.94 -5.28 15.87
CA ALA A 148 -11.59 -6.39 15.18
C ALA A 148 -13.08 -6.56 15.58
N GLY A 149 -13.49 -6.03 16.73
CA GLY A 149 -14.88 -5.94 17.16
C GLY A 149 -15.72 -4.92 16.41
N SER A 150 -15.10 -3.95 15.71
CA SER A 150 -15.81 -3.03 14.82
C SER A 150 -16.01 -3.62 13.42
N LEU A 151 -15.28 -4.69 13.09
CA LEU A 151 -15.29 -5.29 11.77
C LEU A 151 -16.40 -6.35 11.62
N PRO A 152 -17.12 -6.33 10.50
CA PRO A 152 -18.07 -7.38 10.12
C PRO A 152 -17.36 -8.64 9.61
N ASP A 153 -18.06 -9.77 9.60
CA ASP A 153 -17.54 -11.08 9.16
C ASP A 153 -17.06 -11.11 7.69
N VAL A 154 -17.54 -10.17 6.88
CA VAL A 154 -17.11 -9.95 5.50
C VAL A 154 -16.75 -8.49 5.39
N VAL A 155 -15.55 -8.20 4.86
CA VAL A 155 -15.13 -6.84 4.59
C VAL A 155 -14.79 -6.70 3.12
N TYR A 156 -15.31 -5.64 2.53
CA TYR A 156 -15.03 -5.20 1.18
C TYR A 156 -14.04 -4.05 1.26
N ALA A 157 -13.08 -4.02 0.34
CA ALA A 157 -12.14 -2.91 0.22
C ALA A 157 -12.25 -2.26 -1.15
N LYS A 158 -12.07 -0.95 -1.16
CA LYS A 158 -11.97 -0.14 -2.36
C LYS A 158 -10.81 0.83 -2.21
N CYS A 159 -9.89 0.78 -3.15
CA CYS A 159 -8.75 1.68 -3.20
C CYS A 159 -8.66 2.35 -4.56
N TYR A 160 -8.38 3.64 -4.55
CA TYR A 160 -7.96 4.38 -5.73
C TYR A 160 -6.46 4.60 -5.67
N TYR A 161 -5.82 4.47 -6.82
CA TYR A 161 -4.41 4.77 -6.94
C TYR A 161 -4.09 5.35 -8.30
N ASP A 162 -3.07 6.20 -8.27
CA ASP A 162 -2.68 7.03 -9.39
C ASP A 162 -1.47 6.41 -10.10
N LEU A 163 -1.57 6.35 -11.42
CA LEU A 163 -0.55 5.93 -12.34
C LEU A 163 -0.05 7.14 -13.12
N PHE A 164 1.24 7.44 -13.00
CA PHE A 164 1.91 8.41 -13.85
C PHE A 164 2.50 7.66 -15.04
N VAL A 165 2.11 8.08 -16.24
CA VAL A 165 2.41 7.38 -17.49
C VAL A 165 3.24 8.27 -18.41
N ILE A 166 4.14 7.64 -19.16
CA ILE A 166 4.85 8.25 -20.28
C ILE A 166 4.54 7.48 -21.58
N GLU A 167 4.22 8.18 -22.67
CA GLU A 167 4.08 7.58 -24.02
C GLU A 167 4.81 8.48 -25.03
N GLY A 168 5.62 7.90 -25.91
CA GLY A 168 6.35 8.65 -26.93
C GLY A 168 7.24 9.76 -26.37
N GLY A 169 7.72 9.61 -25.13
CA GLY A 169 8.50 10.62 -24.39
C GLY A 169 7.67 11.74 -23.75
N ARG A 170 6.33 11.67 -23.74
CA ARG A 170 5.44 12.65 -23.12
C ARG A 170 4.87 12.11 -21.81
N ILE A 171 5.01 12.89 -20.73
CA ILE A 171 4.35 12.62 -19.45
C ILE A 171 3.04 13.39 -19.40
N PHE A 172 1.99 12.72 -18.95
CA PHE A 172 0.66 13.31 -18.79
C PHE A 172 0.52 14.05 -17.47
N SER A 173 -0.21 15.17 -17.49
CA SER A 173 -0.38 16.07 -16.34
C SER A 173 -1.35 15.52 -15.30
N GLN A 174 -2.41 14.84 -15.74
CA GLN A 174 -3.36 14.13 -14.89
C GLN A 174 -2.93 12.65 -14.80
N PRO A 175 -2.82 12.08 -13.60
CA PRO A 175 -2.56 10.66 -13.46
C PRO A 175 -3.76 9.86 -13.97
N GLU A 176 -3.47 8.70 -14.53
CA GLU A 176 -4.47 7.67 -14.75
C GLU A 176 -4.90 7.11 -13.41
N ARG A 177 -6.21 7.05 -13.15
CA ARG A 177 -6.77 6.63 -11.87
C ARG A 177 -7.42 5.27 -12.03
N GLU A 178 -6.86 4.29 -11.35
CA GLU A 178 -7.37 2.94 -11.33
C GLU A 178 -8.15 2.68 -10.04
N GLU A 179 -9.36 2.12 -10.21
CA GLU A 179 -10.17 1.65 -9.10
C GLU A 179 -9.92 0.16 -8.87
N ILE A 180 -9.46 -0.19 -7.67
CA ILE A 180 -9.37 -1.58 -7.25
C ILE A 180 -10.44 -1.83 -6.20
N SER A 181 -11.38 -2.69 -6.56
CA SER A 181 -12.33 -3.27 -5.63
C SER A 181 -12.00 -4.75 -5.43
N PHE A 182 -11.84 -5.19 -4.19
CA PHE A 182 -11.72 -6.60 -3.88
C PHE A 182 -12.59 -6.97 -2.68
N ILE A 183 -13.20 -8.14 -2.81
CA ILE A 183 -13.80 -8.82 -1.67
C ILE A 183 -12.62 -9.43 -0.95
N ALA A 184 -12.31 -8.96 0.26
CA ALA A 184 -11.57 -9.81 1.16
C ALA A 184 -12.55 -10.95 1.50
N LYS A 185 -12.54 -12.01 0.67
CA LYS A 185 -13.30 -13.26 0.88
C LYS A 185 -13.28 -13.51 2.37
N PRO A 186 -14.45 -13.75 2.99
CA PRO A 186 -14.76 -13.39 4.37
C PRO A 186 -13.48 -13.39 5.16
N ILE A 187 -13.02 -12.21 5.57
CA ILE A 187 -12.01 -12.10 6.59
C ILE A 187 -12.59 -12.88 7.76
N ARG A 188 -12.28 -14.18 7.79
CA ARG A 188 -12.72 -15.03 8.87
C ARG A 188 -11.86 -14.55 9.99
N LEU A 189 -12.43 -13.73 10.86
CA LEU A 189 -11.86 -13.42 12.14
C LEU A 189 -11.82 -14.74 12.89
N LYS A 190 -10.73 -15.48 12.67
CA LYS A 190 -10.48 -16.68 13.44
C LYS A 190 -9.97 -16.16 14.77
N ASN A 191 -10.66 -16.53 15.86
CA ASN A 191 -9.97 -16.58 17.13
C ASN A 191 -8.70 -17.41 16.88
N SER A 192 -7.56 -16.98 17.42
CA SER A 192 -6.31 -17.71 17.26
C SER A 192 -6.55 -19.21 17.45
N VAL A 193 -5.76 -20.10 16.83
CA VAL A 193 -5.80 -21.55 17.15
C VAL A 193 -5.58 -21.79 18.66
N LEU A 194 -5.10 -20.76 19.38
CA LEU A 194 -4.92 -20.66 20.82
C LEU A 194 -6.16 -20.16 21.61
N GLY A 195 -7.29 -19.87 20.98
CA GLY A 195 -8.50 -19.30 21.62
C GLY A 195 -8.46 -17.77 21.75
N GLU A 196 -9.25 -17.21 22.69
CA GLU A 196 -9.00 -15.87 23.26
C GLU A 196 -7.52 -15.72 23.61
N PRO A 197 -6.93 -14.51 23.76
CA PRO A 197 -5.57 -14.39 24.31
C PRO A 197 -5.53 -15.01 25.71
N GLY A 198 -5.33 -16.32 25.75
CA GLY A 198 -5.25 -17.09 26.97
C GLY A 198 -3.92 -16.79 27.61
N ALA A 199 -3.82 -17.13 28.89
CA ALA A 199 -2.60 -17.00 29.68
C ALA A 199 -1.36 -17.48 28.89
N ALA A 200 -1.45 -18.51 28.04
CA ALA A 200 -0.36 -18.98 27.21
C ALA A 200 0.24 -17.95 26.23
N PHE A 201 -0.56 -17.08 25.61
CA PHE A 201 -0.07 -16.05 24.69
C PHE A 201 0.59 -14.89 25.45
N VAL A 202 -0.03 -14.47 26.56
CA VAL A 202 0.53 -13.47 27.49
C VAL A 202 1.83 -13.98 28.12
N THR A 203 1.86 -15.23 28.58
CA THR A 203 3.04 -15.88 29.14
C THR A 203 4.15 -16.02 28.11
N GLU A 204 3.86 -16.21 26.82
CA GLU A 204 4.89 -16.28 25.78
C GLU A 204 5.48 -14.91 25.46
N ILE A 205 4.66 -13.85 25.42
CA ILE A 205 5.14 -12.46 25.32
C ILE A 205 5.97 -12.12 26.56
N GLU A 206 5.47 -12.39 27.76
CA GLU A 206 6.19 -12.16 29.02
C GLU A 206 7.48 -12.99 29.11
N ARG A 207 7.51 -14.22 28.58
CA ARG A 207 8.71 -15.06 28.53
C ARG A 207 9.75 -14.48 27.57
N VAL A 208 9.34 -13.90 26.45
CA VAL A 208 10.22 -13.25 25.46
C VAL A 208 10.72 -11.90 25.98
N GLU A 209 9.86 -11.12 26.62
CA GLU A 209 10.21 -9.80 27.18
C GLU A 209 11.08 -9.92 28.43
N ASN A 210 10.85 -10.92 29.29
CA ASN A 210 11.69 -11.21 30.46
C ASN A 210 12.92 -12.08 30.12
N GLY A 211 12.97 -12.64 28.91
CA GLY A 211 14.00 -13.51 28.40
C GLY A 211 14.95 -12.80 27.45
N VAL A 212 15.74 -11.87 27.99
CA VAL A 212 17.04 -11.50 27.41
C VAL A 212 17.92 -12.77 27.40
N ASP A 213 17.81 -13.61 26.36
CA ASP A 213 18.93 -14.12 25.57
C ASP A 213 18.49 -15.16 24.52
N GLY A 214 19.18 -15.15 23.38
CA GLY A 214 18.70 -15.69 22.11
C GLY A 214 18.63 -17.22 21.97
N SER A 215 17.54 -17.72 21.38
CA SER A 215 17.56 -18.87 20.47
C SER A 215 16.22 -19.03 19.74
N PHE A 216 16.04 -18.28 18.65
CA PHE A 216 14.93 -18.46 17.69
C PHE A 216 15.18 -19.65 16.73
N GLY A 217 15.72 -20.76 17.24
CA GLY A 217 16.12 -21.92 16.46
C GLY A 217 15.50 -23.20 16.99
N LYS A 218 14.59 -23.79 16.22
CA LYS A 218 13.88 -25.08 16.42
C LYS A 218 12.60 -25.03 17.25
N ALA A 219 11.50 -24.59 16.63
CA ALA A 219 10.18 -25.17 16.93
C ALA A 219 9.17 -24.86 15.81
N LEU A 220 9.55 -25.12 14.55
CA LEU A 220 8.61 -25.36 13.47
C LEU A 220 9.16 -26.56 12.66
N SER A 221 8.99 -27.74 13.23
CA SER A 221 9.05 -29.04 12.55
C SER A 221 8.02 -29.96 13.19
#